data_AF-A0A0K8QWS9-F1
#
_entry.id   AF-A0A0K8QWS9-F1
#
_cell.length_a   1.000
_cell.length_b   1.000
_cell.length_c   1.000
_cell.angle_alpha   90.00
_cell.angle_beta   90.00
_cell.angle_gamma   90.00
#
_symmetry.space_group_name_H-M   'P 1'
#
loop_
_entity.id
_entity.type
_entity.pdbx_description
1 polymer ?
#
loop_
_entity_poly.entity_id
_entity_poly.type
_entity_poly.pdbx_seq_one_letter_code
_entity_poly.pdbx_strand_id
1 'polypeptide(L)'
;MDGLDIAACEFRLMDHGWNFSIIAAETISYPDDLAAKLDHSYNMDATGLIQLDRQYGDFIGNKVANFHKQYDFHPDLVSSHGHTVFHRPSDGYTFQIGHGANIAARCGIPVAFDFRSSDVAFGGEGAPLVPFGDHSLFGNFDYCLNLGGFTNISYEQEGIRKAGDICPLNIVSNRIAQLLGISYDHNGENGKMGQVIHELLDDLNKLDFYAKPIPKSLGREYIEEVIWPMLTKYSSSPRNLLRTWYEHAAMQVGPFLKNGGKVLVTGGGAFNQYFIERLIVYANSEIVVPDANLVNYKEALIFAFLGLLRLREEPNCFGSVTRASKNVTCGMICLP
;
A
#
# COMPACT_ATOMS: atom_id res chain seq x y z
N MET A 1 13.21 -0.93 -4.83
CA MET A 1 12.57 -0.48 -3.58
C MET A 1 13.13 0.88 -3.23
N ASP A 2 12.30 1.78 -2.75
CA ASP A 2 12.56 3.19 -2.47
C ASP A 2 13.10 3.46 -1.06
N GLY A 3 12.63 2.75 -0.04
CA GLY A 3 13.17 2.90 1.31
C GLY A 3 12.39 2.21 2.42
N LEU A 4 12.79 2.50 3.66
CA LEU A 4 12.10 2.16 4.89
C LEU A 4 11.28 3.37 5.34
N ASP A 5 9.96 3.26 5.27
CA ASP A 5 9.06 4.26 5.85
C ASP A 5 8.97 4.08 7.37
N ILE A 6 9.21 5.15 8.11
CA ILE A 6 9.06 5.19 9.58
C ILE A 6 8.10 6.33 9.93
N ALA A 7 7.13 6.05 10.79
CA ALA A 7 6.21 7.04 11.33
C ALA A 7 6.06 6.90 12.85
N ALA A 8 6.34 7.98 13.59
CA ALA A 8 5.98 8.12 14.99
C ALA A 8 4.53 8.56 15.08
N CYS A 9 3.69 7.73 15.70
CA CYS A 9 2.25 7.95 15.78
C CYS A 9 1.79 7.95 17.24
N GLU A 10 0.90 8.87 17.59
CA GLU A 10 0.16 8.83 18.86
C GLU A 10 -1.29 8.42 18.57
N PHE A 11 -1.82 7.47 19.34
CA PHE A 11 -3.20 7.02 19.25
C PHE A 11 -3.94 7.27 20.55
N ARG A 12 -5.17 7.80 20.47
CA ARG A 12 -6.02 8.06 21.62
C ARG A 12 -7.40 7.46 21.37
N LEU A 13 -7.84 6.59 22.28
CA LEU A 13 -9.20 6.07 22.27
C LEU A 13 -10.13 7.11 22.91
N MET A 14 -11.09 7.60 22.14
CA MET A 14 -12.11 8.55 22.56
C MET A 14 -13.49 7.86 22.53
N ASP A 15 -14.53 8.49 23.07
CA ASP A 15 -15.90 7.94 23.13
C ASP A 15 -16.48 7.56 21.75
N HIS A 16 -15.98 8.18 20.68
CA HIS A 16 -16.44 7.98 19.29
C HIS A 16 -15.46 7.18 18.43
N GLY A 17 -14.44 6.55 19.02
CA GLY A 17 -13.44 5.75 18.31
C GLY A 17 -12.02 6.25 18.47
N TRP A 18 -11.14 5.82 17.56
CA TRP A 18 -9.72 6.12 17.61
C TRP A 18 -9.39 7.44 16.92
N ASN A 19 -8.69 8.32 17.64
CA ASN A 19 -7.99 9.44 17.05
C ASN A 19 -6.50 9.12 16.93
N PHE A 20 -5.85 9.67 15.91
CA PHE A 20 -4.42 9.53 15.70
C PHE A 20 -3.76 10.87 15.38
N SER A 21 -2.45 10.94 15.60
CA SER A 21 -1.59 11.98 15.04
C SER A 21 -0.28 11.37 14.56
N ILE A 22 0.23 11.85 13.41
CA ILE A 22 1.58 11.55 12.94
C ILE A 22 2.48 12.66 13.47
N ILE A 23 3.32 12.34 14.46
CA ILE A 23 4.24 13.28 15.11
C ILE A 23 5.42 13.59 14.18
N ALA A 24 5.95 12.54 13.56
CA ALA A 24 7.03 12.62 12.59
C ALA A 24 6.94 11.42 11.66
N ALA A 25 7.34 11.61 10.40
CA ALA A 25 7.49 10.50 9.47
C ALA A 25 8.56 10.83 8.42
N GLU A 26 9.29 9.82 7.99
CA GLU A 26 10.29 9.94 6.93
C GLU A 26 10.50 8.61 6.21
N THR A 27 10.99 8.69 4.98
CA THR A 27 11.42 7.53 4.20
C THR A 27 12.94 7.49 4.20
N ILE A 28 13.51 6.43 4.78
CA ILE A 28 14.96 6.23 4.86
C ILE A 28 15.39 5.37 3.69
N SER A 29 16.17 5.92 2.76
CA SER A 29 16.72 5.16 1.65
C SER A 29 17.57 3.99 2.14
N TYR A 30 17.40 2.83 1.50
CA TYR A 30 18.26 1.68 1.77
C TYR A 30 19.68 1.94 1.26
N PRO A 31 20.72 1.52 2.01
CA PRO A 31 22.05 1.38 1.45
C PRO A 31 22.03 0.47 0.21
N ASP A 32 22.82 0.78 -0.81
CA ASP A 32 22.81 0.05 -2.10
C ASP A 32 23.02 -1.46 -1.94
N ASP A 33 23.89 -1.88 -1.02
CA ASP A 33 24.17 -3.29 -0.76
C ASP A 33 22.95 -4.01 -0.16
N LEU A 34 22.25 -3.35 0.77
CA LEU A 34 21.04 -3.88 1.38
C LEU A 34 19.89 -3.90 0.37
N ALA A 35 19.72 -2.84 -0.42
CA ALA A 35 18.71 -2.77 -1.47
C ALA A 35 18.87 -3.93 -2.46
N ALA A 36 20.10 -4.19 -2.93
CA ALA A 36 20.39 -5.31 -3.83
C ALA A 36 20.10 -6.68 -3.19
N LYS A 37 20.46 -6.87 -1.91
CA LYS A 37 20.16 -8.11 -1.18
C LYS A 37 18.66 -8.35 -1.00
N LEU A 38 17.92 -7.31 -0.61
CA LEU A 38 16.46 -7.40 -0.45
C LEU A 38 15.79 -7.74 -1.79
N ASP A 39 16.23 -7.09 -2.88
CA ASP A 39 15.70 -7.33 -4.23
C ASP A 39 15.91 -8.79 -4.68
N HIS A 40 17.04 -9.41 -4.32
CA HIS A 40 17.36 -10.80 -4.68
C HIS A 40 16.99 -11.84 -3.60
N SER A 41 16.31 -11.42 -2.52
CA SER A 41 16.07 -12.25 -1.34
C SER A 41 15.33 -13.56 -1.64
N TYR A 42 14.41 -13.54 -2.61
CA TYR A 42 13.62 -14.70 -3.04
C TYR A 42 14.44 -15.83 -3.70
N ASN A 43 15.67 -15.54 -4.13
CA ASN A 43 16.60 -16.51 -4.71
C ASN A 43 17.67 -17.00 -3.72
N MET A 44 17.68 -16.48 -2.49
CA MET A 44 18.68 -16.87 -1.50
C MET A 44 18.42 -18.28 -0.95
N ASP A 45 19.49 -18.98 -0.59
CA ASP A 45 19.38 -20.21 0.18
C ASP A 45 18.97 -19.92 1.63
N ALA A 46 18.67 -20.98 2.39
CA ALA A 46 18.18 -20.83 3.76
C ALA A 46 19.15 -20.05 4.66
N THR A 47 20.46 -20.30 4.53
CA THR A 47 21.48 -19.64 5.36
C THR A 47 21.58 -18.15 5.02
N GLY A 48 21.64 -17.81 3.74
CA GLY A 48 21.69 -16.42 3.27
C GLY A 48 20.45 -15.64 3.67
N LEU A 49 19.26 -16.28 3.59
CA LEU A 49 18.01 -15.66 3.99
C LEU A 49 17.95 -15.39 5.50
N ILE A 50 18.41 -16.33 6.33
CA ILE A 50 18.52 -16.12 7.79
C ILE A 50 19.50 -14.99 8.09
N GLN A 51 20.64 -14.92 7.41
CA GLN A 51 21.61 -13.83 7.60
C GLN A 51 20.99 -12.48 7.22
N LEU A 52 20.30 -12.40 6.08
CA LEU A 52 19.63 -11.19 5.63
C LEU A 52 18.51 -10.77 6.60
N ASP A 53 17.74 -11.72 7.13
CA ASP A 53 16.71 -11.46 8.14
C ASP A 53 17.25 -10.75 9.39
N ARG A 54 18.42 -11.22 9.88
CA ARG A 54 19.12 -10.57 11.00
C ARG A 54 19.71 -9.23 10.63
N GLN A 55 20.38 -9.15 9.48
CA GLN A 55 20.98 -7.91 8.98
C GLN A 55 19.90 -6.82 8.83
N TYR A 56 18.75 -7.18 8.29
CA TYR A 56 17.65 -6.26 8.07
C TYR A 56 16.95 -5.87 9.38
N GLY A 57 16.77 -6.81 10.32
CA GLY A 57 16.29 -6.51 11.66
C GLY A 57 17.22 -5.53 12.40
N ASP A 58 18.54 -5.75 12.32
CA ASP A 58 19.53 -4.82 12.89
C ASP A 58 19.47 -3.44 12.23
N PHE A 59 19.30 -3.38 10.89
CA PHE A 59 19.13 -2.12 10.16
C PHE A 59 17.90 -1.35 10.67
N ILE A 60 16.72 -1.99 10.69
CA ILE A 60 15.48 -1.36 11.15
C ILE A 60 15.63 -0.88 12.59
N GLY A 61 16.09 -1.74 13.50
CA GLY A 61 16.22 -1.40 14.91
C GLY A 61 17.17 -0.21 15.17
N ASN A 62 18.28 -0.13 14.44
CA ASN A 62 19.17 1.04 14.49
C ASN A 62 18.53 2.30 13.93
N LYS A 63 17.76 2.20 12.83
CA LYS A 63 17.03 3.36 12.28
C LYS A 63 15.96 3.86 13.23
N VAL A 64 15.19 2.95 13.85
CA VAL A 64 14.22 3.29 14.88
C VAL A 64 14.91 3.98 16.07
N ALA A 65 16.00 3.40 16.58
CA ALA A 65 16.77 3.96 17.71
C ALA A 65 17.24 5.40 17.47
N ASN A 66 17.59 5.73 16.23
CA ASN A 66 17.98 7.08 15.85
C ASN A 66 16.76 7.98 15.66
N PHE A 67 15.73 7.49 14.97
CA PHE A 67 14.52 8.23 14.64
C PHE A 67 13.79 8.73 15.89
N HIS A 68 13.52 7.84 16.85
CA HIS A 68 12.76 8.25 18.04
C HIS A 68 13.58 9.23 18.92
N LYS A 69 14.91 9.16 18.92
CA LYS A 69 15.77 10.15 19.59
C LYS A 69 15.80 11.49 18.86
N GLN A 70 15.88 11.47 17.53
CA GLN A 70 15.89 12.67 16.69
C GLN A 70 14.63 13.52 16.91
N TYR A 71 13.48 12.89 17.07
CA TYR A 71 12.20 13.55 17.26
C TYR A 71 11.77 13.66 18.74
N ASP A 72 12.64 13.31 19.68
CA ASP A 72 12.35 13.29 21.14
C ASP A 72 11.03 12.56 21.46
N PHE A 73 10.85 11.39 20.83
CA PHE A 73 9.67 10.55 20.95
C PHE A 73 10.00 9.29 21.77
N HIS A 74 9.10 8.95 22.70
CA HIS A 74 9.21 7.77 23.56
C HIS A 74 8.11 6.76 23.21
N PRO A 75 8.34 5.88 22.22
CA PRO A 75 7.35 4.90 21.79
C PRO A 75 7.14 3.80 22.84
N ASP A 76 5.89 3.40 23.04
CA ASP A 76 5.55 2.19 23.83
C ASP A 76 5.82 0.89 23.06
N LEU A 77 5.76 0.95 21.73
CA LEU A 77 5.85 -0.19 20.82
C LEU A 77 6.39 0.23 19.45
N VAL A 78 7.20 -0.62 18.84
CA VAL A 78 7.56 -0.56 17.43
C VAL A 78 6.73 -1.57 16.67
N SER A 79 6.10 -1.18 15.56
CA SER A 79 5.37 -2.11 14.69
C SER A 79 6.09 -2.24 13.36
N SER A 80 6.58 -3.43 13.05
CA SER A 80 7.37 -3.70 11.85
C SER A 80 6.65 -4.70 10.95
N HIS A 81 6.25 -4.26 9.77
CA HIS A 81 5.80 -5.18 8.72
C HIS A 81 6.92 -6.12 8.26
N GLY A 82 8.16 -5.60 8.22
CA GLY A 82 9.29 -6.27 7.59
C GLY A 82 9.29 -6.11 6.06
N HIS A 83 10.05 -6.98 5.39
CA HIS A 83 10.15 -7.03 3.93
C HIS A 83 9.66 -8.40 3.44
N THR A 84 8.64 -8.41 2.58
CA THR A 84 8.06 -9.65 2.05
C THR A 84 9.01 -10.32 1.07
N VAL A 85 9.46 -11.53 1.41
CA VAL A 85 10.27 -12.37 0.51
C VAL A 85 9.39 -13.40 -0.20
N PHE A 86 8.50 -14.05 0.54
CA PHE A 86 7.56 -15.03 -0.01
C PHE A 86 6.12 -14.74 0.42
N HIS A 87 5.20 -14.93 -0.50
CA HIS A 87 3.76 -14.80 -0.24
C HIS A 87 3.02 -15.85 -1.07
N ARG A 88 2.74 -17.00 -0.43
CA ARG A 88 2.08 -18.16 -1.03
C ARG A 88 0.99 -18.68 -0.09
N PRO A 89 -0.04 -17.88 0.20
CA PRO A 89 -1.13 -18.29 1.09
C PRO A 89 -1.86 -19.55 0.61
N SER A 90 -1.94 -19.79 -0.71
CA SER A 90 -2.45 -21.04 -1.29
C SER A 90 -1.68 -22.28 -0.83
N ASP A 91 -0.39 -22.11 -0.55
CA ASP A 91 0.51 -23.16 -0.11
C ASP A 91 0.65 -23.15 1.43
N GLY A 92 -0.12 -22.28 2.12
CA GLY A 92 -0.19 -22.17 3.56
C GLY A 92 0.93 -21.36 4.21
N TYR A 93 1.70 -20.55 3.47
CA TYR A 93 2.79 -19.77 4.05
C TYR A 93 3.00 -18.37 3.46
N THR A 94 3.59 -17.52 4.29
CA THR A 94 4.14 -16.22 3.90
C THR A 94 5.36 -15.96 4.77
N PHE A 95 6.31 -15.18 4.27
CA PHE A 95 7.56 -14.91 4.98
C PHE A 95 8.01 -13.47 4.75
N GLN A 96 8.09 -12.72 5.85
CA GLN A 96 8.63 -11.38 5.90
C GLN A 96 9.90 -11.38 6.74
N ILE A 97 10.99 -10.86 6.19
CA ILE A 97 12.26 -10.69 6.90
C ILE A 97 12.31 -9.34 7.63
N GLY A 98 13.18 -9.26 8.64
CA GLY A 98 13.26 -8.14 9.57
C GLY A 98 13.07 -8.64 10.99
N HIS A 99 14.02 -9.44 11.47
CA HIS A 99 13.84 -10.25 12.67
C HIS A 99 13.45 -9.43 13.91
N GLY A 100 12.28 -9.71 14.49
CA GLY A 100 11.70 -8.94 15.60
C GLY A 100 12.64 -8.77 16.81
N ALA A 101 13.31 -9.85 17.25
CA ALA A 101 14.24 -9.76 18.39
C ALA A 101 15.49 -8.92 18.08
N ASN A 102 15.93 -8.86 16.82
CA ASN A 102 17.06 -8.01 16.45
C ASN A 102 16.62 -6.54 16.48
N ILE A 103 15.44 -6.24 15.96
CA ILE A 103 14.85 -4.90 16.05
C ILE A 103 14.77 -4.47 17.52
N ALA A 104 14.16 -5.30 18.38
CA ALA A 104 13.95 -5.00 19.80
C ALA A 104 15.27 -4.78 20.55
N ALA A 105 16.26 -5.66 20.33
CA ALA A 105 17.57 -5.56 20.95
C ALA A 105 18.35 -4.28 20.54
N ARG A 106 18.13 -3.77 19.33
CA ARG A 106 18.81 -2.54 18.86
C ARG A 106 18.10 -1.26 19.30
N CYS A 107 16.78 -1.24 19.30
CA CYS A 107 16.01 -0.04 19.66
C CYS A 107 15.68 0.06 21.15
N GLY A 108 15.74 -1.05 21.90
CA GLY A 108 15.39 -1.07 23.32
C GLY A 108 13.89 -0.93 23.60
N ILE A 109 13.04 -1.14 22.59
CA ILE A 109 11.58 -0.97 22.65
C ILE A 109 10.92 -2.31 22.24
N PRO A 110 9.80 -2.72 22.87
CA PRO A 110 9.03 -3.87 22.40
C PRO A 110 8.66 -3.77 20.92
N VAL A 111 8.65 -4.90 20.21
CA VAL A 111 8.38 -4.95 18.76
C VAL A 111 7.21 -5.88 18.44
N ALA A 112 6.19 -5.36 17.78
CA ALA A 112 5.19 -6.13 17.07
C ALA A 112 5.63 -6.38 15.63
N PHE A 113 5.66 -7.64 15.19
CA PHE A 113 6.07 -8.02 13.83
C PHE A 113 5.29 -9.25 13.33
N ASP A 114 5.50 -9.65 12.07
CA ASP A 114 4.88 -10.84 11.44
C ASP A 114 3.33 -10.79 11.47
N PHE A 115 2.77 -9.73 10.91
CA PHE A 115 1.33 -9.49 10.87
C PHE A 115 0.56 -10.40 9.89
N ARG A 116 1.23 -11.21 9.08
CA ARG A 116 0.57 -11.99 8.02
C ARG A 116 0.39 -13.46 8.39
N SER A 117 1.35 -14.04 9.11
CA SER A 117 1.38 -15.49 9.36
C SER A 117 0.15 -16.00 10.11
N SER A 118 -0.35 -15.25 11.09
CA SER A 118 -1.56 -15.67 11.83
C SER A 118 -2.80 -15.74 10.94
N ASP A 119 -2.99 -14.76 10.05
CA ASP A 119 -4.12 -14.77 9.12
C ASP A 119 -4.06 -15.96 8.16
N VAL A 120 -2.89 -16.24 7.59
CA VAL A 120 -2.65 -17.40 6.73
C VAL A 120 -2.91 -18.72 7.48
N ALA A 121 -2.52 -18.81 8.75
CA ALA A 121 -2.80 -19.99 9.58
C ALA A 121 -4.31 -20.21 9.84
N PHE A 122 -5.13 -19.15 9.77
CA PHE A 122 -6.59 -19.23 9.84
C PHE A 122 -7.27 -19.40 8.46
N GLY A 123 -6.48 -19.69 7.42
CA GLY A 123 -6.93 -19.93 6.05
C GLY A 123 -7.13 -18.66 5.21
N GLY A 124 -6.64 -17.51 5.68
CA GLY A 124 -6.69 -16.26 4.95
C GLY A 124 -5.52 -16.09 3.97
N GLU A 125 -5.60 -15.03 3.17
CA GLU A 125 -4.58 -14.66 2.18
C GLU A 125 -3.37 -13.94 2.82
N GLY A 126 -3.45 -13.49 4.07
CA GLY A 126 -2.41 -12.68 4.73
C GLY A 126 -2.31 -11.24 4.19
N ALA A 127 -3.22 -10.84 3.30
CA ALA A 127 -3.26 -9.54 2.66
C ALA A 127 -4.66 -9.25 2.06
N PRO A 128 -5.02 -7.97 1.84
CA PRO A 128 -4.41 -6.78 2.43
C PRO A 128 -4.83 -6.59 3.90
N LEU A 129 -3.93 -6.09 4.75
CA LEU A 129 -4.19 -5.81 6.17
C LEU A 129 -4.65 -4.35 6.43
N VAL A 130 -4.24 -3.45 5.53
CA VAL A 130 -4.57 -2.01 5.54
C VAL A 130 -6.07 -1.72 5.74
N PRO A 131 -7.03 -2.48 5.16
CA PRO A 131 -8.45 -2.25 5.34
C PRO A 131 -8.95 -2.20 6.79
N PHE A 132 -8.25 -2.86 7.73
CA PHE A 132 -8.58 -2.79 9.15
C PHE A 132 -8.31 -1.39 9.71
N GLY A 133 -7.11 -0.85 9.47
CA GLY A 133 -6.76 0.52 9.84
C GLY A 133 -7.61 1.55 9.10
N ASP A 134 -7.90 1.32 7.81
CA ASP A 134 -8.83 2.16 7.06
C ASP A 134 -10.20 2.27 7.76
N HIS A 135 -10.72 1.17 8.31
CA HIS A 135 -12.01 1.15 9.02
C HIS A 135 -11.93 1.89 10.37
N SER A 136 -10.92 1.57 11.18
CA SER A 136 -10.83 2.07 12.55
C SER A 136 -10.39 3.52 12.67
N LEU A 137 -9.56 4.02 11.76
CA LEU A 137 -8.97 5.37 11.84
C LEU A 137 -9.66 6.38 10.93
N PHE A 138 -10.38 5.92 9.90
CA PHE A 138 -10.93 6.78 8.85
C PHE A 138 -12.43 6.57 8.65
N GLY A 139 -13.17 6.25 9.73
CA GLY A 139 -14.62 6.01 9.68
C GLY A 139 -15.48 7.20 9.20
N ASN A 140 -14.90 8.40 9.10
CA ASN A 140 -15.54 9.57 8.48
C ASN A 140 -15.50 9.56 6.93
N PHE A 141 -14.85 8.55 6.33
CA PHE A 141 -14.77 8.35 4.90
C PHE A 141 -15.48 7.05 4.52
N ASP A 142 -16.31 7.13 3.48
CA ASP A 142 -17.02 5.97 2.93
C ASP A 142 -16.07 5.06 2.14
N TYR A 143 -15.02 5.66 1.54
CA TYR A 143 -14.03 4.99 0.73
C TYR A 143 -12.61 5.44 1.10
N CYS A 144 -11.70 4.49 1.25
CA CYS A 144 -10.26 4.72 1.27
C CYS A 144 -9.67 4.23 -0.05
N LEU A 145 -9.08 5.14 -0.82
CA LEU A 145 -8.52 4.88 -2.14
C LEU A 145 -7.01 5.12 -2.11
N ASN A 146 -6.21 4.08 -2.33
CA ASN A 146 -4.77 4.22 -2.46
C ASN A 146 -4.36 4.19 -3.93
N LEU A 147 -3.72 5.26 -4.39
CA LEU A 147 -3.25 5.46 -5.76
C LEU A 147 -1.75 5.12 -5.85
N GLY A 148 -1.41 3.84 -5.72
CA GLY A 148 -0.03 3.35 -5.80
C GLY A 148 0.37 2.92 -7.21
N GLY A 149 1.27 1.93 -7.29
CA GLY A 149 1.51 1.21 -8.54
C GLY A 149 0.21 0.64 -9.12
N PHE A 150 -0.64 0.14 -8.23
CA PHE A 150 -2.04 -0.20 -8.48
C PHE A 150 -2.96 0.69 -7.64
N THR A 151 -4.14 0.98 -8.18
CA THR A 151 -5.22 1.61 -7.43
C THR A 151 -5.97 0.55 -6.65
N ASN A 152 -6.00 0.66 -5.33
CA ASN A 152 -6.80 -0.21 -4.46
C ASN A 152 -7.79 0.60 -3.63
N ILE A 153 -8.91 -0.04 -3.30
CA ILE A 153 -10.01 0.58 -2.54
C ILE A 153 -10.35 -0.27 -1.32
N SER A 154 -10.74 0.39 -0.24
CA SER A 154 -11.41 -0.21 0.92
C SER A 154 -12.67 0.56 1.26
N TYR A 155 -13.78 -0.13 1.48
CA TYR A 155 -15.09 0.48 1.78
C TYR A 155 -16.01 -0.48 2.53
N GLU A 156 -17.05 0.06 3.16
CA GLU A 156 -18.10 -0.76 3.76
C GLU A 156 -19.28 -0.96 2.82
N GLN A 157 -19.80 -2.18 2.81
CA GLN A 157 -21.07 -2.50 2.17
C GLN A 157 -21.83 -3.45 3.07
N GLU A 158 -23.06 -3.07 3.46
CA GLU A 158 -23.94 -3.90 4.31
C GLU A 158 -23.28 -4.31 5.64
N GLY A 159 -22.48 -3.40 6.23
CA GLY A 159 -21.75 -3.64 7.48
C GLY A 159 -20.53 -4.56 7.34
N ILE A 160 -20.13 -4.91 6.11
CA ILE A 160 -18.97 -5.75 5.82
C ILE A 160 -17.91 -4.91 5.10
N ARG A 161 -16.68 -4.91 5.63
CA ARG A 161 -15.53 -4.29 4.99
C ARG A 161 -15.10 -5.11 3.78
N LYS A 162 -15.02 -4.45 2.62
CA LYS A 162 -14.52 -5.00 1.35
C LYS A 162 -13.26 -4.25 0.93
N ALA A 163 -12.37 -4.94 0.23
CA ALA A 163 -11.19 -4.33 -0.37
C ALA A 163 -10.69 -5.11 -1.58
N GLY A 164 -10.01 -4.41 -2.49
CA GLY A 164 -9.39 -5.02 -3.67
C GLY A 164 -8.79 -4.01 -4.64
N ASP A 165 -8.11 -4.53 -5.65
CA ASP A 165 -7.52 -3.73 -6.72
C ASP A 165 -8.57 -3.36 -7.78
N ILE A 166 -8.50 -2.11 -8.25
CA ILE A 166 -9.40 -1.59 -9.29
C ILE A 166 -8.71 -1.55 -10.65
N CYS A 167 -7.51 -0.98 -10.72
CA CYS A 167 -6.82 -0.68 -11.98
C CYS A 167 -5.33 -0.43 -11.72
N PRO A 168 -4.40 -0.81 -12.61
CA PRO A 168 -3.03 -0.33 -12.51
C PRO A 168 -2.98 1.20 -12.70
N LEU A 169 -2.04 1.87 -12.03
CA LEU A 169 -1.89 3.32 -12.14
C LEU A 169 -0.43 3.69 -12.33
N ASN A 170 0.31 3.94 -11.25
CA ASN A 170 1.66 4.51 -11.34
C ASN A 170 2.65 3.52 -11.98
N ILE A 171 2.43 2.21 -11.85
CA ILE A 171 3.32 1.22 -12.49
C ILE A 171 3.35 1.37 -14.02
N VAL A 172 2.20 1.71 -14.61
CA VAL A 172 2.06 1.90 -16.05
C VAL A 172 2.43 3.32 -16.44
N SER A 173 1.92 4.34 -15.74
CA SER A 173 2.24 5.73 -16.09
C SER A 173 3.72 6.03 -15.93
N ASN A 174 4.39 5.51 -14.91
CA ASN A 174 5.83 5.71 -14.72
C ASN A 174 6.64 5.03 -15.83
N ARG A 175 6.23 3.84 -16.29
CA ARG A 175 6.85 3.18 -17.43
C ARG A 175 6.67 3.96 -18.73
N ILE A 176 5.51 4.58 -18.94
CA ILE A 176 5.31 5.49 -20.07
C ILE A 176 6.18 6.75 -19.92
N ALA A 177 6.26 7.31 -18.71
CA ALA A 177 7.06 8.50 -18.41
C ALA A 177 8.56 8.27 -18.64
N GLN A 178 9.06 7.05 -18.42
CA GLN A 178 10.44 6.66 -18.76
C GLN A 178 10.76 6.80 -20.25
N LEU A 179 9.76 6.68 -21.15
CA LEU A 179 9.95 6.95 -22.58
C LEU A 179 10.21 8.44 -22.88
N LEU A 180 9.92 9.33 -21.92
CA LEU A 180 10.25 10.76 -21.95
C LEU A 180 11.55 11.07 -21.18
N GLY A 181 12.22 10.06 -20.62
CA GLY A 181 13.43 10.23 -19.81
C GLY A 181 13.19 10.73 -18.38
N ILE A 182 11.95 10.65 -17.88
CA ILE A 182 11.59 11.02 -16.50
C ILE A 182 11.08 9.80 -15.72
N SER A 183 11.24 9.81 -14.40
CA SER A 183 10.86 8.66 -13.55
C SER A 183 9.35 8.52 -13.34
N TYR A 184 8.63 9.64 -13.31
CA TYR A 184 7.17 9.72 -13.21
C TYR A 184 6.69 11.06 -13.80
N ASP A 185 5.40 11.16 -14.10
CA ASP A 185 4.78 12.38 -14.63
C ASP A 185 4.36 13.30 -13.48
N HIS A 186 5.24 14.25 -13.12
CA HIS A 186 5.00 15.21 -12.05
C HIS A 186 3.72 16.03 -12.29
N ASN A 187 2.82 16.07 -11.31
CA ASN A 187 1.47 16.66 -11.39
C ASN A 187 0.59 16.17 -12.56
N GLY A 188 1.02 15.15 -13.31
CA GLY A 188 0.38 14.71 -14.55
C GLY A 188 0.50 15.70 -15.71
N GLU A 189 1.53 16.56 -15.71
CA GLU A 189 1.72 17.63 -16.70
C GLU A 189 1.86 17.10 -18.14
N ASN A 190 2.60 16.01 -18.33
CA ASN A 190 2.79 15.43 -19.67
C ASN A 190 1.52 14.76 -20.18
N GLY A 191 0.79 14.06 -19.31
CA GLY A 191 -0.52 13.52 -19.62
C GLY A 191 -1.55 14.61 -19.94
N LYS A 192 -1.50 15.76 -19.26
CA LYS A 192 -2.37 16.91 -19.54
C LYS A 192 -2.13 17.52 -20.92
N MET A 193 -0.89 17.51 -21.39
CA MET A 193 -0.52 18.01 -22.73
C MET A 193 -0.84 17.03 -23.87
N GLY A 194 -1.14 15.76 -23.56
CA GLY A 194 -1.46 14.75 -24.55
C GLY A 194 -2.91 14.81 -25.05
N GLN A 195 -3.17 14.06 -26.11
CA GLN A 195 -4.52 13.81 -26.63
C GLN A 195 -4.92 12.35 -26.40
N VAL A 196 -6.20 12.13 -26.14
CA VAL A 196 -6.76 10.78 -25.96
C VAL A 196 -6.69 10.03 -27.29
N ILE A 197 -6.16 8.81 -27.25
CA ILE A 197 -6.20 7.86 -28.35
C ILE A 197 -7.47 7.02 -28.15
N HIS A 198 -8.58 7.42 -28.80
CA HIS A 198 -9.90 6.82 -28.55
C HIS A 198 -9.94 5.31 -28.78
N GLU A 199 -9.30 4.80 -29.84
CA GLU A 199 -9.25 3.36 -30.11
C GLU A 199 -8.55 2.58 -28.98
N LEU A 200 -7.43 3.10 -28.47
CA LEU A 200 -6.72 2.49 -27.34
C LEU A 200 -7.56 2.56 -26.06
N LEU A 201 -8.23 3.69 -25.82
CA LEU A 201 -9.10 3.85 -24.66
C LEU A 201 -10.24 2.82 -24.67
N ASP A 202 -10.88 2.64 -25.83
CA ASP A 202 -11.96 1.68 -26.01
C ASP A 202 -11.48 0.25 -25.83
N ASP A 203 -10.31 -0.10 -26.37
CA ASP A 203 -9.72 -1.43 -26.21
C ASP A 203 -9.36 -1.72 -24.74
N LEU A 204 -8.74 -0.76 -24.04
CA LEU A 204 -8.41 -0.89 -22.62
C LEU A 204 -9.67 -1.04 -21.73
N ASN A 205 -10.73 -0.27 -22.02
CA ASN A 205 -11.97 -0.31 -21.26
C ASN A 205 -12.78 -1.61 -21.46
N LYS A 206 -12.50 -2.39 -22.50
CA LYS A 206 -13.14 -3.69 -22.78
C LYS A 206 -12.48 -4.87 -22.08
N LEU A 207 -11.38 -4.66 -21.35
CA LEU A 207 -10.68 -5.74 -20.67
C LEU A 207 -11.57 -6.42 -19.61
N ASP A 208 -11.71 -7.75 -19.70
CA ASP A 208 -12.58 -8.58 -18.84
C ASP A 208 -12.31 -8.40 -17.34
N PHE A 209 -11.08 -8.03 -16.97
CA PHE A 209 -10.71 -7.78 -15.57
C PHE A 209 -11.62 -6.74 -14.92
N TYR A 210 -12.03 -5.70 -15.65
CA TYR A 210 -12.83 -4.60 -15.11
C TYR A 210 -14.29 -4.98 -14.86
N ALA A 211 -14.81 -6.03 -15.52
CA ALA A 211 -16.14 -6.57 -15.27
C ALA A 211 -16.23 -7.41 -13.98
N LYS A 212 -15.09 -7.84 -13.41
CA LYS A 212 -15.06 -8.68 -12.20
C LYS A 212 -15.38 -7.86 -10.93
N PRO A 213 -16.19 -8.40 -9.99
CA PRO A 213 -16.46 -7.74 -8.71
C PRO A 213 -15.25 -7.83 -7.75
N ILE A 214 -15.27 -6.99 -6.71
CA ILE A 214 -14.33 -7.06 -5.57
C ILE A 214 -14.81 -8.17 -4.61
N PRO A 215 -13.91 -9.00 -4.03
CA PRO A 215 -12.45 -8.88 -4.04
C PRO A 215 -11.76 -9.44 -5.29
N LYS A 216 -10.81 -8.68 -5.83
CA LYS A 216 -9.90 -9.07 -6.93
C LYS A 216 -8.54 -8.41 -6.73
N SER A 217 -7.48 -8.99 -7.28
CA SER A 217 -6.11 -8.50 -7.19
C SER A 217 -5.45 -8.40 -8.57
N LEU A 218 -4.43 -7.54 -8.67
CA LEU A 218 -3.59 -7.35 -9.84
C LEU A 218 -2.12 -7.57 -9.51
N GLY A 219 -1.42 -8.19 -10.45
CA GLY A 219 0.03 -8.42 -10.39
C GLY A 219 0.75 -7.72 -11.53
N ARG A 220 2.08 -7.68 -11.45
CA ARG A 220 2.93 -7.12 -12.51
C ARG A 220 2.83 -7.92 -13.80
N GLU A 221 2.55 -9.22 -13.70
CA GLU A 221 2.33 -10.15 -14.79
C GLU A 221 1.22 -9.65 -15.73
N TYR A 222 0.10 -9.17 -15.16
CA TYR A 222 -1.00 -8.59 -15.95
C TYR A 222 -0.56 -7.36 -16.76
N ILE A 223 0.40 -6.60 -16.24
CA ILE A 223 0.95 -5.44 -16.94
C ILE A 223 1.79 -5.89 -18.13
N GLU A 224 2.68 -6.85 -17.93
CA GLU A 224 3.59 -7.32 -18.97
C GLU A 224 2.87 -8.12 -20.07
N GLU A 225 1.89 -8.95 -19.70
CA GLU A 225 1.22 -9.86 -20.62
C GLU A 225 0.02 -9.23 -21.36
N VAL A 226 -0.65 -8.24 -20.75
CA VAL A 226 -1.90 -7.68 -21.29
C VAL A 226 -1.76 -6.19 -21.57
N ILE A 227 -1.49 -5.38 -20.56
CA ILE A 227 -1.56 -3.91 -20.69
C ILE A 227 -0.46 -3.35 -21.59
N TRP A 228 0.78 -3.75 -21.38
CA TRP A 228 1.92 -3.18 -22.10
C TRP A 228 1.93 -3.53 -23.60
N PRO A 229 1.60 -4.76 -24.03
CA PRO A 229 1.43 -5.07 -25.45
C PRO A 229 0.33 -4.22 -26.11
N MET A 230 -0.77 -3.93 -25.40
CA MET A 230 -1.83 -3.06 -25.93
C MET A 230 -1.35 -1.62 -26.10
N LEU A 231 -0.61 -1.08 -25.13
CA LEU A 231 -0.06 0.29 -25.22
C LEU A 231 0.93 0.44 -26.38
N THR A 232 1.83 -0.54 -26.57
CA THR A 232 2.89 -0.46 -27.57
C THR A 232 2.42 -0.74 -29.00
N LYS A 233 1.23 -1.34 -29.18
CA LYS A 233 0.57 -1.48 -30.49
C LYS A 233 0.26 -0.12 -31.14
N TYR A 234 0.02 0.92 -30.35
CA TYR A 234 -0.30 2.25 -30.85
C TYR A 234 0.97 3.10 -30.92
N SER A 235 1.48 3.32 -32.13
CA SER A 235 2.60 4.22 -32.40
C SER A 235 2.21 5.68 -32.16
N SER A 236 2.19 6.10 -30.89
CA SER A 236 1.83 7.46 -30.47
C SER A 236 2.86 8.05 -29.51
N SER A 237 2.78 9.36 -29.29
CA SER A 237 3.67 10.02 -28.35
C SER A 237 3.43 9.52 -26.91
N PRO A 238 4.47 9.44 -26.06
CA PRO A 238 4.28 9.07 -24.66
C PRO A 238 3.29 9.97 -23.91
N ARG A 239 3.18 11.26 -24.31
CA ARG A 239 2.17 12.18 -23.76
C ARG A 239 0.75 11.74 -24.07
N ASN A 240 0.49 11.28 -25.30
CA ASN A 240 -0.83 10.74 -25.68
C ASN A 240 -1.13 9.42 -24.96
N LEU A 241 -0.11 8.57 -24.76
CA LEU A 241 -0.24 7.34 -23.97
C LEU A 241 -0.58 7.67 -22.51
N LEU A 242 0.13 8.61 -21.86
CA LEU A 242 -0.19 9.09 -20.51
C LEU A 242 -1.60 9.66 -20.42
N ARG A 243 -1.97 10.55 -21.35
CA ARG A 243 -3.31 11.14 -21.43
C ARG A 243 -4.40 10.07 -21.48
N THR A 244 -4.21 9.08 -22.34
CA THR A 244 -5.16 7.98 -22.55
C THR A 244 -5.22 7.06 -21.33
N TRP A 245 -4.07 6.78 -20.72
CA TRP A 245 -3.98 5.96 -19.52
C TRP A 245 -4.68 6.59 -18.32
N TYR A 246 -4.48 7.89 -18.09
CA TYR A 246 -5.19 8.61 -17.02
C TYR A 246 -6.71 8.64 -17.26
N GLU A 247 -7.15 8.79 -18.51
CA GLU A 247 -8.58 8.68 -18.84
C GLU A 247 -9.13 7.29 -18.51
N HIS A 248 -8.43 6.25 -18.98
CA HIS A 248 -8.78 4.86 -18.74
C HIS A 248 -8.89 4.58 -17.24
N ALA A 249 -7.84 4.87 -16.47
CA ALA A 249 -7.82 4.62 -15.04
C ALA A 249 -8.95 5.37 -14.31
N ALA A 250 -9.21 6.63 -14.66
CA ALA A 250 -10.31 7.40 -14.08
C ALA A 250 -11.69 6.79 -14.42
N MET A 251 -11.89 6.30 -15.64
CA MET A 251 -13.11 5.60 -16.06
C MET A 251 -13.33 4.27 -15.32
N GLN A 252 -12.25 3.58 -14.91
CA GLN A 252 -12.34 2.33 -14.16
C GLN A 252 -12.54 2.55 -12.66
N VAL A 253 -11.97 3.61 -12.10
CA VAL A 253 -12.08 3.95 -10.67
C VAL A 253 -13.38 4.67 -10.35
N GLY A 254 -13.79 5.64 -11.17
CA GLY A 254 -14.97 6.47 -10.96
C GLY A 254 -16.27 5.70 -10.62
N PRO A 255 -16.60 4.57 -11.30
CA PRO A 255 -17.77 3.77 -10.99
C PRO A 255 -17.89 3.29 -9.54
N PHE A 256 -16.77 3.04 -8.85
CA PHE A 256 -16.78 2.67 -7.42
C PHE A 256 -17.18 3.84 -6.51
N LEU A 257 -17.06 5.07 -7.01
CA LEU A 257 -17.26 6.32 -6.29
C LEU A 257 -18.50 7.09 -6.81
N LYS A 258 -19.46 6.39 -7.44
CA LYS A 258 -20.68 6.99 -8.01
C LYS A 258 -21.81 7.19 -7.00
N ASN A 259 -21.77 6.48 -5.88
CA ASN A 259 -22.87 6.50 -4.90
C ASN A 259 -22.82 7.69 -3.93
N GLY A 260 -21.91 8.65 -4.14
CA GLY A 260 -21.71 9.80 -3.25
C GLY A 260 -20.81 9.45 -2.06
N GLY A 261 -20.84 10.27 -1.01
CA GLY A 261 -19.97 10.08 0.17
C GLY A 261 -18.59 10.73 0.04
N LYS A 262 -17.70 10.44 0.97
CA LYS A 262 -16.33 10.98 1.05
C LYS A 262 -15.28 9.92 0.75
N VAL A 263 -14.27 10.30 -0.03
CA VAL A 263 -13.16 9.43 -0.44
C VAL A 263 -11.86 10.00 0.09
N LEU A 264 -11.17 9.24 0.94
CA LEU A 264 -9.80 9.54 1.33
C LEU A 264 -8.85 9.01 0.26
N VAL A 265 -8.10 9.89 -0.39
CA VAL A 265 -7.15 9.50 -1.45
C VAL A 265 -5.71 9.61 -0.95
N THR A 266 -4.97 8.50 -0.99
CA THR A 266 -3.56 8.42 -0.56
C THR A 266 -2.66 7.77 -1.61
N GLY A 267 -1.36 7.61 -1.32
CA GLY A 267 -0.37 7.04 -2.23
C GLY A 267 0.14 8.05 -3.26
N GLY A 268 1.25 7.74 -3.92
CA GLY A 268 1.96 8.70 -4.79
C GLY A 268 1.11 9.28 -5.93
N GLY A 269 0.09 8.56 -6.41
CA GLY A 269 -0.83 9.04 -7.43
C GLY A 269 -1.78 10.14 -6.93
N ALA A 270 -1.92 10.34 -5.62
CA ALA A 270 -2.66 11.45 -5.04
C ALA A 270 -2.01 12.82 -5.36
N PHE A 271 -0.69 12.85 -5.61
CA PHE A 271 0.02 14.06 -6.06
C PHE A 271 -0.11 14.30 -7.57
N ASN A 272 -0.69 13.37 -8.32
CA ASN A 272 -0.98 13.59 -9.72
C ASN A 272 -2.26 14.41 -9.87
N GLN A 273 -2.12 15.74 -9.76
CA GLN A 273 -3.24 16.68 -9.80
C GLN A 273 -4.12 16.48 -11.04
N TYR A 274 -3.52 16.24 -12.20
CA TYR A 274 -4.28 15.99 -13.42
C TYR A 274 -5.11 14.69 -13.36
N PHE A 275 -4.55 13.61 -12.82
CA PHE A 275 -5.31 12.38 -12.61
C PHE A 275 -6.49 12.60 -11.64
N ILE A 276 -6.29 13.35 -10.56
CA ILE A 276 -7.37 13.72 -9.63
C ILE A 276 -8.46 14.52 -10.35
N GLU A 277 -8.09 15.49 -11.20
CA GLU A 277 -9.05 16.23 -12.05
C GLU A 277 -9.86 15.27 -12.94
N ARG A 278 -9.21 14.25 -13.54
CA ARG A 278 -9.91 13.25 -14.34
C ARG A 278 -10.80 12.34 -13.51
N LEU A 279 -10.35 11.89 -12.34
CA LEU A 279 -11.13 11.04 -11.44
C LEU A 279 -12.44 11.71 -11.02
N ILE A 280 -12.38 13.00 -10.66
CA ILE A 280 -13.55 13.80 -10.26
C ILE A 280 -14.62 13.83 -11.36
N VAL A 281 -14.25 13.80 -12.65
CA VAL A 281 -15.22 13.76 -13.76
C VAL A 281 -16.08 12.49 -13.76
N TYR A 282 -15.55 11.37 -13.25
CA TYR A 282 -16.23 10.07 -13.24
C TYR A 282 -16.77 9.66 -11.88
N ALA A 283 -16.41 10.38 -10.82
CA ALA A 283 -16.88 10.20 -9.47
C ALA A 283 -18.07 11.14 -9.16
N ASN A 284 -18.90 10.75 -8.20
CA ASN A 284 -19.92 11.63 -7.59
C ASN A 284 -19.65 11.87 -6.10
N SER A 285 -18.65 11.17 -5.53
CA SER A 285 -18.17 11.35 -4.16
C SER A 285 -17.26 12.57 -4.03
N GLU A 286 -17.20 13.14 -2.83
CA GLU A 286 -16.23 14.17 -2.44
C GLU A 286 -14.83 13.53 -2.34
N ILE A 287 -13.94 13.92 -3.26
CA ILE A 287 -12.54 13.47 -3.26
C ILE A 287 -11.72 14.35 -2.31
N VAL A 288 -11.17 13.74 -1.26
CA VAL A 288 -10.32 14.40 -0.28
C VAL A 288 -8.91 13.84 -0.36
N VAL A 289 -7.97 14.69 -0.81
CA VAL A 289 -6.53 14.42 -0.71
C VAL A 289 -6.04 15.09 0.58
N PRO A 290 -5.54 14.34 1.57
CA PRO A 290 -5.07 14.90 2.84
C PRO A 290 -3.69 15.55 2.66
N ASP A 291 -3.08 15.98 3.77
CA ASP A 291 -1.71 16.48 3.75
C ASP A 291 -0.70 15.41 3.32
N ALA A 292 0.47 15.86 2.90
CA ALA A 292 1.50 15.00 2.34
C ALA A 292 2.01 13.91 3.31
N ASN A 293 1.97 14.15 4.63
CA ASN A 293 2.39 13.12 5.59
C ASN A 293 1.39 11.97 5.57
N LEU A 294 0.08 12.25 5.64
CA LEU A 294 -0.91 11.18 5.56
C LEU A 294 -0.92 10.50 4.19
N VAL A 295 -0.75 11.24 3.09
CA VAL A 295 -0.67 10.64 1.73
C VAL A 295 0.47 9.63 1.64
N ASN A 296 1.66 9.98 2.12
CA ASN A 296 2.87 9.16 2.00
C ASN A 296 2.93 8.05 3.04
N TYR A 297 2.51 8.32 4.28
CA TYR A 297 2.79 7.45 5.43
C TYR A 297 1.56 6.75 6.00
N LYS A 298 0.43 6.70 5.25
CA LYS A 298 -0.77 5.98 5.69
C LYS A 298 -0.48 4.51 6.02
N GLU A 299 0.32 3.81 5.22
CA GLU A 299 0.64 2.41 5.49
C GLU A 299 1.45 2.26 6.78
N ALA A 300 2.48 3.09 7.00
CA ALA A 300 3.27 3.08 8.23
C ALA A 300 2.40 3.41 9.47
N LEU A 301 1.52 4.41 9.37
CA LEU A 301 0.52 4.74 10.40
C LEU A 301 -0.38 3.53 10.71
N ILE A 302 -0.89 2.87 9.68
CA ILE A 302 -1.78 1.72 9.88
C ILE A 302 -1.03 0.56 10.52
N PHE A 303 0.20 0.24 10.11
CA PHE A 303 0.98 -0.79 10.78
C PHE A 303 1.29 -0.46 12.24
N ALA A 304 1.58 0.80 12.57
CA ALA A 304 1.68 1.25 13.96
C ALA A 304 0.39 0.97 14.76
N PHE A 305 -0.76 1.23 14.14
CA PHE A 305 -2.06 0.94 14.74
C PHE A 305 -2.34 -0.57 14.89
N LEU A 306 -2.00 -1.39 13.88
CA LEU A 306 -2.17 -2.85 13.97
C LEU A 306 -1.34 -3.45 15.10
N GLY A 307 -0.13 -2.93 15.35
CA GLY A 307 0.68 -3.35 16.49
C GLY A 307 0.11 -2.90 17.83
N LEU A 308 -0.47 -1.70 17.93
CA LEU A 308 -1.22 -1.29 19.12
C LEU A 308 -2.36 -2.26 19.42
N LEU A 309 -3.16 -2.62 18.42
CA LEU A 309 -4.23 -3.60 18.58
C LEU A 309 -3.70 -4.98 18.98
N ARG A 310 -2.54 -5.38 18.43
CA ARG A 310 -1.88 -6.62 18.84
C ARG A 310 -1.48 -6.61 20.31
N LEU A 311 -0.94 -5.49 20.80
CA LEU A 311 -0.58 -5.31 22.21
C LEU A 311 -1.81 -5.34 23.13
N ARG A 312 -2.96 -4.89 22.63
CA ARG A 312 -4.26 -4.93 23.32
C ARG A 312 -5.00 -6.26 23.17
N GLU A 313 -4.45 -7.21 22.44
CA GLU A 313 -5.08 -8.50 22.11
C GLU A 313 -6.41 -8.35 21.34
N GLU A 314 -6.56 -7.27 20.59
CA GLU A 314 -7.74 -6.97 19.77
C GLU A 314 -7.54 -7.49 18.34
N PRO A 315 -8.62 -7.89 17.63
CA PRO A 315 -8.52 -8.21 16.21
C PRO A 315 -7.95 -7.03 15.43
N ASN A 316 -7.09 -7.31 14.45
CA ASN A 316 -6.46 -6.31 13.59
C ASN A 316 -6.41 -6.76 12.11
N CYS A 317 -7.12 -7.83 11.78
CA CYS A 317 -7.30 -8.33 10.43
C CYS A 317 -8.75 -8.79 10.22
N PHE A 318 -9.37 -8.36 9.12
CA PHE A 318 -10.72 -8.76 8.77
C PHE A 318 -10.74 -10.04 7.94
N GLY A 319 -11.38 -11.09 8.46
CA GLY A 319 -11.58 -12.33 7.71
C GLY A 319 -12.47 -12.13 6.48
N SER A 320 -13.35 -11.11 6.47
CA SER A 320 -14.14 -10.75 5.28
C SER A 320 -13.30 -10.23 4.11
N VAL A 321 -12.11 -9.71 4.40
CA VAL A 321 -11.17 -9.17 3.41
C VAL A 321 -10.18 -10.23 2.99
N THR A 322 -9.52 -10.87 3.95
CA THR A 322 -8.47 -11.86 3.69
C THR A 322 -9.01 -13.26 3.46
N ARG A 323 -10.31 -13.50 3.65
CA ARG A 323 -10.97 -14.83 3.60
C ARG A 323 -10.57 -15.78 4.73
N ALA A 324 -9.88 -15.29 5.76
CA ALA A 324 -9.68 -16.08 6.97
C ALA A 324 -11.03 -16.47 7.59
N SER A 325 -11.05 -17.62 8.27
CA SER A 325 -12.25 -18.19 8.90
C SER A 325 -12.92 -17.27 9.94
N LYS A 326 -12.23 -16.24 10.41
CA LYS A 326 -12.70 -15.22 11.36
C LYS A 326 -11.81 -13.98 11.28
N ASN A 327 -12.18 -12.92 11.99
CA ASN A 327 -11.26 -11.82 12.27
C ASN A 327 -10.12 -12.32 13.16
N VAL A 328 -8.89 -11.92 12.85
CA VAL A 328 -7.67 -12.45 13.46
C VAL A 328 -6.91 -11.35 14.21
N THR A 329 -6.37 -11.67 15.37
CA THR A 329 -5.35 -10.89 16.05
C THR A 329 -3.99 -11.33 15.54
N CYS A 330 -3.46 -10.58 14.58
CA CYS A 330 -2.20 -10.87 13.91
C CYS A 330 -1.00 -10.21 14.57
N GLY A 331 0.17 -10.79 14.35
CA GLY A 331 1.46 -10.31 14.84
C GLY A 331 1.98 -11.08 16.04
N MET A 332 3.26 -10.90 16.34
CA MET A 332 3.96 -11.42 17.50
C MET A 332 4.71 -10.29 18.20
N ILE A 333 4.86 -10.40 19.54
CA ILE A 333 5.60 -9.43 20.34
C ILE A 333 6.96 -10.00 20.71
N CYS A 334 8.03 -9.26 20.40
CA CYS A 334 9.37 -9.45 20.95
C CYS A 334 9.66 -8.37 21.98
N LEU A 335 10.24 -8.77 23.12
CA LEU A 335 10.73 -7.85 24.14
C LEU A 335 12.24 -7.60 23.95
N PRO A 336 12.77 -6.43 24.38
CA PRO A 336 14.19 -6.09 24.30
C PRO A 336 15.14 -7.04 25.03
#